data_AF-A0A2E4RFX4-F1
#
_entry.id   AF-A0A2E4RFX4-F1
#
_cell.length_a   1.000
_cell.length_b   1.000
_cell.length_c   1.000
_cell.angle_alpha   90.00
_cell.angle_beta   90.00
_cell.angle_gamma   90.00
#
_symmetry.space_group_name_H-M   'P 1'
#
loop_
_entity.id
_entity.type
_entity.pdbx_description
1 polymer ?
#
loop_
_entity_poly.entity_id
_entity_poly.type
_entity_poly.pdbx_seq_one_letter_code
_entity_poly.pdbx_strand_id
1 'polypeptide(L)' 'MNRFDKMDKENDLRNIEVCSNCFSPRIVPYMGYETGKRFMCQDCGHISVVTIIFENLDELVKALKNKRES' A
#
# COMPACT_ATOMS: atom_id res chain seq x y z
N MET A 1 13.60 27.56 -13.15
CA MET A 1 12.64 27.87 -12.07
C MET A 1 11.28 27.30 -12.49
N ASN A 2 10.97 26.05 -12.11
CA ASN A 2 9.69 25.40 -12.43
C ASN A 2 8.91 25.11 -11.15
N ARG A 3 7.60 25.26 -11.28
CA ARG A 3 6.63 25.62 -10.25
C ARG A 3 6.04 24.39 -9.53
N PHE A 4 6.89 23.41 -9.17
CA PHE A 4 6.44 22.13 -8.61
C PHE A 4 7.21 21.69 -7.34
N ASP A 5 8.05 22.55 -6.76
CA ASP A 5 8.81 22.23 -5.54
C ASP A 5 8.08 22.64 -4.24
N LYS A 6 6.80 22.29 -4.10
CA LYS A 6 6.08 22.36 -2.82
C LYS A 6 5.07 21.21 -2.73
N MET A 7 5.57 19.99 -2.56
CA MET A 7 4.77 18.89 -2.04
C MET A 7 5.07 18.80 -0.54
N ASP A 8 4.04 19.10 0.25
CA ASP A 8 4.08 19.23 1.69
C ASP A 8 4.61 17.95 2.36
N LYS A 9 5.84 18.04 2.89
CA LYS A 9 6.55 16.97 3.61
C LYS A 9 5.85 16.46 4.89
N GLU A 10 4.67 16.99 5.22
CA GLU A 10 3.89 16.61 6.41
C GLU A 10 2.65 15.75 6.08
N ASN A 11 2.38 15.49 4.79
CA ASN A 11 1.13 14.86 4.35
C ASN A 11 1.27 13.44 3.80
N ASP A 12 2.48 12.90 3.75
CA ASP A 12 2.85 11.62 3.13
C ASP A 12 2.46 10.37 3.95
N LEU A 13 1.77 10.56 5.09
CA LEU A 13 1.23 9.47 5.91
C LEU A 13 -0.30 9.32 5.80
N ARG A 14 -0.96 10.18 5.01
CA ARG A 14 -2.38 10.01 4.68
C ARG A 14 -2.46 8.94 3.60
N ASN A 15 -3.04 7.79 3.92
CA ASN A 15 -3.18 6.61 3.07
C ASN A 15 -1.96 5.66 3.07
N ILE A 16 -2.04 4.62 3.89
CA ILE A 16 -1.11 3.49 3.92
C ILE A 16 -1.66 2.40 3.00
N GLU A 17 -1.00 2.22 1.87
CA GLU A 17 -1.34 1.16 0.91
C GLU A 17 -0.59 -0.13 1.26
N VAL A 18 -1.30 -1.26 1.32
CA VAL A 18 -0.76 -2.54 1.74
C VAL A 18 -1.18 -3.69 0.85
N CYS A 19 -0.43 -4.80 0.94
CA CYS A 19 -0.74 -6.06 0.29
C CYS A 19 -2.10 -6.61 0.75
N SER A 20 -2.94 -7.01 -0.21
CA SER A 20 -4.23 -7.64 0.04
C SER A 20 -4.18 -8.99 0.77
N ASN A 21 -3.02 -9.65 0.78
CA ASN A 21 -2.83 -10.96 1.41
C ASN A 21 -2.22 -10.88 2.81
N CYS A 22 -1.05 -10.22 2.93
CA CYS A 22 -0.29 -10.18 4.18
C CYS A 22 -0.30 -8.82 4.89
N PHE A 23 -0.98 -7.80 4.36
CA PHE A 23 -1.03 -6.44 4.91
C PHE A 23 0.33 -5.73 5.06
N SER A 24 1.37 -6.23 4.37
CA SER A 24 2.64 -5.51 4.30
C SER A 24 2.53 -4.28 3.39
N PRO A 25 3.09 -3.12 3.81
CA PRO A 25 3.16 -1.92 2.97
C PRO A 25 4.24 -2.01 1.88
N ARG A 26 5.07 -3.07 1.89
CA ARG A 26 6.14 -3.26 0.90
C ARG A 26 5.61 -3.91 -0.37
N ILE A 27 4.89 -3.11 -1.16
CA ILE A 27 4.34 -3.49 -2.46
C ILE A 27 4.99 -2.69 -3.58
N VAL A 28 5.27 -3.33 -4.71
CA VAL A 28 5.87 -2.70 -5.89
C VAL A 28 5.05 -3.00 -7.14
N PRO A 29 4.95 -2.07 -8.11
CA PRO A 29 4.34 -2.36 -9.40
C PRO A 29 5.05 -3.54 -10.07
N TYR A 30 4.27 -4.49 -10.58
CA TYR A 30 4.77 -5.72 -11.20
C TYR A 30 3.99 -5.98 -12.49
N MET A 31 4.58 -5.68 -13.64
CA MET A 31 3.96 -5.83 -14.99
C MET A 31 2.68 -4.98 -15.16
N GLY A 32 2.77 -3.87 -15.92
CA GLY A 32 1.70 -2.86 -15.99
C GLY A 32 1.19 -2.50 -17.40
N TYR A 33 1.80 -3.02 -18.47
CA TYR A 33 1.58 -2.47 -19.82
C TYR A 33 0.36 -3.07 -20.52
N GLU A 34 0.33 -4.38 -20.77
CA GLU A 34 -0.79 -5.02 -21.49
C GLU A 34 -1.87 -5.61 -20.58
N THR A 35 -1.55 -5.89 -19.32
CA THR A 35 -2.40 -6.70 -18.42
C THR A 35 -3.02 -5.89 -17.27
N GLY A 36 -2.96 -4.56 -17.34
CA GLY A 36 -3.31 -3.65 -16.26
C GLY A 36 -2.22 -3.55 -15.18
N LYS A 37 -2.34 -2.57 -14.28
CA LYS A 37 -1.42 -2.42 -13.15
C LYS A 37 -1.58 -3.59 -12.19
N ARG A 38 -0.55 -4.41 -12.03
CA ARG A 38 -0.46 -5.37 -10.92
C ARG A 38 0.63 -4.93 -9.94
N PHE A 39 0.57 -5.47 -8.74
CA PHE A 39 1.46 -5.22 -7.64
C PHE A 39 2.01 -6.54 -7.12
N MET A 40 3.30 -6.58 -6.80
CA MET A 40 3.95 -7.69 -6.13
C MET A 40 4.32 -7.27 -4.72
N CYS A 41 3.92 -8.07 -3.73
CA CYS A 41 4.38 -7.89 -2.36
C CYS A 41 5.79 -8.45 -2.18
N GLN A 42 6.69 -7.65 -1.62
CA GLN A 42 8.08 -8.04 -1.37
C GLN A 42 8.23 -9.00 -0.19
N ASP A 43 7.19 -9.16 0.63
CA ASP A 43 7.24 -9.95 1.86
C ASP A 43 6.65 -11.34 1.73
N CYS A 44 5.53 -11.47 1.02
CA CYS A 44 4.88 -12.76 0.80
C CYS A 44 4.88 -13.21 -0.66
N GLY A 45 5.46 -12.42 -1.58
CA GLY A 45 5.49 -12.74 -3.01
C GLY A 45 4.13 -12.70 -3.71
N HIS A 46 3.05 -12.31 -3.02
CA HIS A 46 1.72 -12.29 -3.60
C HIS A 46 1.62 -11.23 -4.70
N ILE A 47 1.16 -11.66 -5.88
CA ILE A 47 0.88 -10.79 -7.02
C ILE A 47 -0.63 -10.52 -7.05
N SER A 48 -1.02 -9.25 -7.04
CA SER A 48 -2.43 -8.83 -7.00
C SER A 48 -2.67 -7.63 -7.92
N VAL A 49 -3.88 -7.54 -8.46
CA VAL A 49 -4.38 -6.32 -9.15
C VAL A 49 -4.97 -5.29 -8.17
N VAL A 50 -5.17 -5.69 -6.91
CA VAL A 50 -5.79 -4.87 -5.86
C VAL A 50 -4.88 -4.79 -4.64
N THR A 51 -4.81 -3.60 -4.07
CA THR A 51 -4.17 -3.26 -2.80
C THR A 51 -5.23 -2.74 -1.83
N ILE A 52 -4.92 -2.70 -0.54
CA ILE A 52 -5.82 -2.17 0.48
C ILE A 52 -5.23 -0.85 0.98
N ILE A 53 -6.06 0.19 1.08
CA ILE A 53 -5.65 1.49 1.59
C ILE A 53 -6.28 1.70 2.97
N PHE A 54 -5.46 2.10 3.93
CA PHE A 54 -5.89 2.53 5.26
C PHE A 54 -5.64 4.02 5.41
N GLU A 55 -6.56 4.79 6.02
CA GLU A 55 -6.40 6.24 6.12
C GLU A 55 -5.18 6.63 6.98
N ASN A 56 -4.89 5.80 7.98
CA ASN A 56 -3.80 6.00 8.95
C ASN A 56 -3.29 4.67 9.53
N LEU A 57 -2.24 4.74 10.34
CA LEU A 57 -1.58 3.58 10.95
C LEU A 57 -2.44 2.89 12.01
N ASP A 58 -3.27 3.62 12.75
CA ASP A 58 -4.12 3.05 13.80
C ASP A 58 -5.17 2.10 13.21
N GLU A 59 -5.73 2.42 12.05
CA GLU A 59 -6.65 1.55 11.33
C GLU A 59 -5.99 0.24 10.87
N LEU A 60 -4.77 0.33 10.31
CA LEU A 60 -3.99 -0.85 9.93
C LEU A 60 -3.70 -1.73 11.15
N VAL A 61 -3.26 -1.14 12.25
CA VAL A 61 -2.98 -1.86 13.50
C VAL A 61 -4.25 -2.55 14.03
N LYS A 62 -5.40 -1.87 13.98
CA LYS A 62 -6.69 -2.45 14.39
C LYS A 62 -7.07 -3.65 13.52
N ALA A 63 -6.91 -3.55 12.19
CA ALA A 63 -7.17 -4.65 11.28
C ALA A 63 -6.26 -5.86 11.54
N LEU A 64 -4.97 -5.62 11.82
CA LEU A 64 -4.01 -6.69 12.15
C LEU A 64 -4.32 -7.39 13.48
N LYS A 65 -4.77 -6.64 14.49
CA LYS A 65 -5.22 -7.22 15.77
C LYS A 65 -6.44 -8.11 15.58
N ASN A 66 -7.45 -7.63 14.87
CA ASN A 66 -8.66 -8.41 14.58
C ASN A 66 -8.33 -9.72 13.83
N LYS A 67 -7.41 -9.67 12.86
CA LYS A 67 -6.96 -10.85 12.10
C LYS A 67 -6.20 -11.88 12.95
N ARG A 68 -5.57 -11.45 14.05
CA ARG A 68 -4.86 -12.35 14.96
C ARG A 68 -5.80 -13.09 15.91
N GLU A 69 -6.93 -12.47 16.23
CA GLU A 69 -7.94 -13.01 17.17
C GLU A 69 -8.98 -13.90 16.48
N SER A 70 -9.09 -13.84 15.15
CA SER A 70 -9.91 -14.72 14.31
C SER A 70 -9.20 -16.02 13.94
#